data_AF-A0A2M7AZG7-F1
#
_entry.id   AF-A0A2M7AZG7-F1
#
_cell.length_a   1.000
_cell.length_b   1.000
_cell.length_c   1.000
_cell.angle_alpha   90.00
_cell.angle_beta   90.00
_cell.angle_gamma   90.00
#
_symmetry.space_group_name_H-M   'P 1'
#
loop_
_entity.id
_entity.type
_entity.pdbx_description
1 polymer ?
#
loop_
_entity_poly.entity_id
_entity_poly.type
_entity_poly.pdbx_seq_one_letter_code
_entity_poly.pdbx_strand_id
1 'polypeptide(L)'
;MNVSLIVVIFIICGIFIYKLNLRKKNSEKIKRIKRLIDAEKMPGKTEIIEYENVINKFTEKSKKAAGLYLIAEYYFRKIDKSETELKKLKDIYIELTKKYPQFEKMDDVLFKLGNLHFFDYFNFMESIKFYEQLSREYPSSKWIKVVNARIKLIKSAYPNEETVLKKYALAEKYFEVQDFDKTIEQLKSIITAYQKSKLAGDACYFLGDIFFFKKSDYNTSLNYYSQLADKYPLHRHAGNAQFKMGETYRKLQKYPEAIIAYKKFLENYNDFQYTDYAQYYIAQCYEELKDWTLAIRTYKLLVANYSESIWVGIALSKIKNLEKLIK
;
A
#
# COMPACT_ATOMS: atom_id res chain seq x y z
N MET A 1 11.83 -24.29 -69.07
CA MET A 1 11.58 -23.93 -67.66
C MET A 1 10.21 -24.46 -67.25
N ASN A 2 10.14 -25.42 -66.33
CA ASN A 2 8.91 -26.10 -65.93
C ASN A 2 7.88 -25.11 -65.36
N VAL A 3 6.71 -24.99 -65.99
CA VAL A 3 5.54 -24.21 -65.51
C VAL A 3 5.18 -24.60 -64.08
N SER A 4 5.38 -25.87 -63.72
CA SER A 4 5.18 -26.40 -62.36
C SER A 4 6.07 -25.73 -61.30
N LEU A 5 7.28 -25.30 -61.64
CA LEU A 5 8.21 -24.64 -60.70
C LEU A 5 7.78 -23.21 -60.40
N ILE A 6 7.25 -22.49 -61.40
CA ILE A 6 6.78 -21.10 -61.26
C ILE A 6 5.54 -21.04 -60.36
N VAL A 7 4.58 -21.95 -60.55
CA VAL A 7 3.37 -22.03 -59.70
C VAL A 7 3.71 -22.32 -58.24
N VAL A 8 4.66 -23.22 -57.99
CA VAL A 8 5.13 -23.54 -56.63
C VAL A 8 5.80 -22.32 -55.97
N ILE A 9 6.60 -21.55 -56.71
CA ILE A 9 7.23 -20.32 -56.21
C ILE A 9 6.17 -19.26 -55.85
N PHE A 10 5.16 -19.04 -56.69
CA PHE A 10 4.08 -18.09 -56.39
C PHE A 10 3.27 -18.47 -55.15
N ILE A 11 2.97 -19.76 -54.97
CA ILE A 11 2.28 -20.27 -53.77
C ILE A 11 3.15 -20.05 -52.52
N ILE A 12 4.44 -20.38 -52.58
CA ILE A 12 5.38 -20.18 -51.46
C ILE A 12 5.51 -18.68 -51.13
N CYS A 13 5.68 -17.82 -52.13
CA CYS A 13 5.75 -16.38 -51.97
C CYS A 13 4.44 -15.80 -51.41
N GLY A 14 3.28 -16.24 -51.89
CA GLY A 14 1.98 -15.83 -51.38
C GLY A 14 1.78 -16.22 -49.91
N ILE A 15 2.15 -17.46 -49.54
CA ILE A 15 2.14 -17.92 -48.15
C ILE A 15 3.12 -17.10 -47.29
N PHE A 16 4.30 -16.79 -47.82
CA PHE A 16 5.30 -15.99 -47.12
C PHE A 16 4.84 -14.55 -46.88
N ILE A 17 4.30 -13.88 -47.90
CA ILE A 17 3.72 -12.53 -47.80
C ILE A 17 2.53 -12.52 -46.83
N TYR A 18 1.65 -13.51 -46.92
CA TYR A 18 0.53 -13.65 -45.98
C TYR A 18 1.02 -13.82 -44.54
N LYS A 19 2.01 -14.69 -44.30
CA LYS A 19 2.65 -14.86 -42.97
C LYS A 19 3.31 -13.58 -42.49
N LEU A 20 3.99 -12.82 -43.35
CA LEU A 20 4.58 -11.52 -43.01
C LEU A 20 3.52 -10.49 -42.63
N ASN A 21 2.43 -10.39 -43.41
CA ASN A 21 1.35 -9.45 -43.14
C ASN A 21 0.62 -9.78 -41.83
N LEU A 22 0.37 -11.07 -41.57
CA LEU A 22 -0.11 -11.56 -40.28
C LEU A 22 0.84 -11.20 -39.13
N ARG A 23 2.15 -11.40 -39.30
CA ARG A 23 3.15 -11.02 -38.29
C ARG A 23 3.12 -9.52 -38.03
N LYS A 24 3.00 -8.69 -39.06
CA LYS A 24 2.91 -7.24 -38.94
C LYS A 24 1.64 -6.82 -38.20
N LYS A 25 0.47 -7.34 -38.60
CA LYS A 25 -0.82 -7.09 -37.94
C LYS A 25 -0.81 -7.52 -36.48
N ASN A 26 -0.22 -8.68 -36.17
CA ASN A 26 -0.07 -9.14 -34.78
C ASN A 26 0.85 -8.23 -33.97
N SER A 27 1.98 -7.81 -34.56
CA SER A 27 2.92 -6.86 -33.93
C SER A 27 2.25 -5.52 -33.61
N GLU A 28 1.44 -4.99 -34.53
CA GLU A 28 0.67 -3.77 -34.31
C GLU A 28 -0.38 -3.92 -33.21
N LYS A 29 -1.11 -5.04 -33.16
CA LYS A 29 -2.06 -5.35 -32.07
C LYS A 29 -1.35 -5.37 -30.71
N ILE A 30 -0.19 -6.04 -30.63
CA ILE A 30 0.59 -6.09 -29.38
C ILE A 30 1.07 -4.70 -28.98
N LYS A 31 1.61 -3.91 -29.92
CA LYS A 31 2.05 -2.54 -29.66
C LYS A 31 0.89 -1.66 -29.19
N ARG A 32 -0.32 -1.83 -29.77
CA ARG A 32 -1.52 -1.10 -29.36
C ARG A 32 -1.92 -1.43 -27.92
N ILE A 33 -2.01 -2.71 -27.56
CA ILE A 33 -2.35 -3.12 -26.18
C ILE A 33 -1.29 -2.63 -25.19
N LYS A 34 0.00 -2.77 -25.52
CA LYS A 34 1.08 -2.23 -24.70
C LYS A 34 0.91 -0.72 -24.47
N ARG A 35 0.75 0.06 -25.54
CA ARG A 35 0.51 1.51 -25.44
C ARG A 35 -0.72 1.86 -24.61
N LEU A 36 -1.80 1.09 -24.73
CA LEU A 36 -3.01 1.31 -23.93
C LEU A 36 -2.71 1.08 -22.43
N ILE A 37 -2.08 -0.04 -22.08
CA ILE A 37 -1.69 -0.36 -20.70
C ILE A 37 -0.70 0.67 -20.15
N ASP A 38 0.33 1.03 -20.93
CA ASP A 38 1.35 2.01 -20.56
C ASP A 38 0.75 3.42 -20.37
N ALA A 39 -0.28 3.75 -21.15
CA ALA A 39 -1.04 5.00 -21.01
C ALA A 39 -2.22 4.89 -20.02
N GLU A 40 -2.29 3.81 -19.25
CA GLU A 40 -3.35 3.53 -18.27
C GLU A 40 -4.78 3.49 -18.84
N LYS A 41 -4.90 3.30 -20.16
CA LYS A 41 -6.18 3.14 -20.86
C LYS A 41 -6.53 1.66 -20.97
N MET A 42 -7.75 1.28 -20.63
CA MET A 42 -8.18 -0.11 -20.71
C MET A 42 -8.58 -0.51 -22.13
N PRO A 43 -8.00 -1.58 -22.70
CA PRO A 43 -8.51 -2.17 -23.93
C PRO A 43 -9.91 -2.79 -23.75
N GLY A 44 -10.69 -2.80 -24.83
CA GLY A 44 -11.99 -3.44 -24.86
C GLY A 44 -11.90 -4.96 -24.75
N LYS A 45 -12.99 -5.62 -24.31
CA LYS A 45 -13.06 -7.09 -24.16
C LYS A 45 -12.66 -7.85 -25.43
N THR A 46 -13.11 -7.40 -26.59
CA THR A 46 -12.76 -7.99 -27.89
C THR A 46 -11.27 -7.87 -28.18
N GLU A 47 -10.67 -6.73 -27.86
CA GLU A 47 -9.23 -6.49 -28.07
C GLU A 47 -8.37 -7.41 -27.19
N ILE A 48 -8.81 -7.69 -25.97
CA ILE A 48 -8.15 -8.64 -25.07
C ILE A 48 -8.27 -10.09 -25.59
N ILE A 49 -9.44 -10.50 -26.09
CA ILE A 49 -9.61 -11.84 -26.69
C ILE A 49 -8.70 -12.00 -27.91
N GLU A 50 -8.62 -10.98 -28.76
CA GLU A 50 -7.71 -10.99 -29.89
C GLU A 50 -6.24 -11.06 -29.45
N TYR A 51 -5.88 -10.33 -28.39
CA TYR A 51 -4.54 -10.32 -27.83
C TYR A 51 -4.15 -11.69 -27.27
N GLU A 52 -5.04 -12.36 -26.54
CA GLU A 52 -4.88 -13.74 -26.07
C GLU A 52 -4.59 -14.72 -27.21
N ASN A 53 -5.36 -14.62 -28.29
CA ASN A 53 -5.15 -15.44 -29.49
C ASN A 53 -3.79 -15.22 -30.15
N VAL A 54 -3.24 -14.00 -30.06
CA VAL A 54 -1.89 -13.70 -30.56
C VAL A 54 -0.83 -14.29 -29.65
N ILE A 55 -0.95 -14.10 -28.33
CA ILE A 55 0.03 -14.60 -27.34
C ILE A 55 0.12 -16.12 -27.36
N ASN A 56 -1.01 -16.81 -27.50
CA ASN A 56 -1.05 -18.27 -27.56
C ASN A 56 -0.26 -18.86 -28.74
N LYS A 57 0.01 -18.07 -29.78
CA LYS A 57 0.80 -18.47 -30.95
C LYS A 57 2.31 -18.21 -30.79
N PHE A 58 2.75 -17.58 -29.70
CA PHE A 58 4.18 -17.38 -29.46
C PHE A 58 4.88 -18.68 -29.10
N THR A 59 5.95 -18.98 -29.84
CA THR A 59 6.86 -20.09 -29.56
C THR A 59 7.91 -19.72 -28.51
N GLU A 60 8.29 -18.45 -28.45
CA GLU A 60 9.29 -17.94 -27.51
C GLU A 60 8.69 -17.77 -26.11
N LYS A 61 9.25 -18.48 -25.12
CA LYS A 61 8.74 -18.51 -23.74
C LYS A 61 8.71 -17.12 -23.09
N SER A 62 9.75 -16.31 -23.28
CA SER A 62 9.85 -14.93 -22.76
C SER A 62 8.69 -14.05 -23.24
N LYS A 63 8.40 -14.07 -24.55
CA LYS A 63 7.30 -13.30 -25.16
C LYS A 63 5.95 -13.79 -24.68
N LYS A 64 5.78 -15.10 -24.49
CA LYS A 64 4.54 -15.67 -23.96
C LYS A 64 4.31 -15.26 -22.50
N ALA A 65 5.34 -15.32 -21.65
CA ALA A 65 5.25 -14.86 -20.27
C ALA A 65 4.92 -13.36 -20.18
N ALA A 66 5.62 -12.52 -20.97
CA ALA A 66 5.34 -11.08 -21.01
C ALA A 66 3.91 -10.76 -21.48
N GLY A 67 3.40 -11.52 -22.46
CA GLY A 67 2.02 -11.37 -22.94
C GLY A 67 0.98 -11.78 -21.91
N LEU A 68 1.16 -12.93 -21.26
CA LEU A 68 0.31 -13.41 -20.17
C LEU A 68 0.28 -12.40 -19.02
N TYR A 69 1.45 -11.88 -18.63
CA TYR A 69 1.54 -10.85 -17.60
C TYR A 69 0.73 -9.59 -17.98
N LEU A 70 0.77 -9.13 -19.23
CA LEU A 70 -0.04 -7.98 -19.68
C LEU A 70 -1.55 -8.24 -19.62
N ILE A 71 -2.00 -9.47 -19.92
CA ILE A 71 -3.40 -9.85 -19.74
C ILE A 71 -3.76 -9.84 -18.24
N ALA A 72 -2.87 -10.35 -17.39
CA ALA A 72 -3.08 -10.31 -15.95
C ALA A 72 -3.18 -8.86 -15.44
N GLU A 73 -2.32 -7.95 -15.91
CA GLU A 73 -2.39 -6.52 -15.56
C GLU A 73 -3.72 -5.89 -15.95
N TYR A 74 -4.25 -6.24 -17.14
CA TYR A 74 -5.56 -5.79 -17.57
C TYR A 74 -6.64 -6.19 -16.57
N TYR A 75 -6.70 -7.48 -16.22
CA TYR A 75 -7.69 -7.96 -15.26
C TYR A 75 -7.46 -7.38 -13.87
N PHE A 76 -6.22 -7.30 -13.39
CA PHE A 76 -5.86 -6.79 -12.07
C PHE A 76 -6.35 -5.36 -11.84
N ARG A 77 -6.19 -4.48 -12.84
CA ARG A 77 -6.59 -3.07 -12.77
C ARG A 77 -8.09 -2.84 -12.79
N LYS A 78 -8.90 -3.84 -13.17
CA LYS A 78 -10.36 -3.68 -13.22
C LYS A 78 -10.90 -3.60 -11.79
N ILE A 79 -11.67 -2.57 -11.46
CA ILE A 79 -12.24 -2.39 -10.11
C ILE A 79 -13.27 -3.49 -9.85
N ASP A 80 -14.30 -3.60 -10.69
CA ASP A 80 -15.36 -4.60 -10.57
C ASP A 80 -15.06 -5.84 -11.43
N LYS A 81 -14.30 -6.77 -10.86
CA LYS A 81 -13.99 -8.07 -11.47
C LYS A 81 -15.14 -9.04 -11.20
N SER A 82 -15.66 -9.70 -12.24
CA SER A 82 -16.52 -10.86 -12.02
C SER A 82 -15.72 -12.01 -11.42
N GLU A 83 -16.39 -12.98 -10.80
CA GLU A 83 -15.75 -14.20 -10.30
C GLU A 83 -14.95 -14.94 -11.40
N THR A 84 -15.49 -14.94 -12.63
CA THR A 84 -14.82 -15.53 -13.79
C THR A 84 -13.55 -14.80 -14.19
N GLU A 85 -13.53 -13.46 -14.12
CA GLU A 85 -12.35 -12.64 -14.39
C GLU A 85 -11.30 -12.78 -13.28
N LEU A 86 -11.74 -12.84 -12.03
CA LEU A 86 -10.86 -13.07 -10.87
C LEU A 86 -10.17 -14.44 -10.97
N LYS A 87 -10.94 -15.49 -11.32
CA LYS A 87 -10.41 -16.83 -11.56
C LYS A 87 -9.40 -16.82 -12.70
N LYS A 88 -9.73 -16.18 -13.82
CA LYS A 88 -8.83 -16.07 -14.97
C LYS A 88 -7.51 -15.36 -14.62
N LEU A 89 -7.58 -14.26 -13.87
CA LEU A 89 -6.41 -13.54 -13.36
C LEU A 89 -5.52 -14.46 -12.51
N LYS A 90 -6.12 -15.18 -11.56
CA LYS A 90 -5.40 -16.15 -10.72
C LYS A 90 -4.73 -17.22 -11.55
N ASP A 91 -5.46 -17.82 -12.49
CA ASP A 91 -4.96 -18.93 -13.31
C ASP A 91 -3.78 -18.49 -14.19
N ILE A 92 -3.81 -17.26 -14.71
CA ILE A 92 -2.67 -16.68 -15.45
C ILE A 92 -1.45 -16.51 -14.55
N TYR A 93 -1.60 -15.96 -13.34
CA TYR A 93 -0.47 -15.83 -12.42
C TYR A 93 0.10 -17.20 -12.00
N ILE A 94 -0.75 -18.20 -11.74
CA ILE A 94 -0.30 -19.57 -11.46
C ILE A 94 0.41 -20.19 -12.67
N GLU A 95 -0.05 -19.93 -13.90
CA GLU A 95 0.65 -20.37 -15.11
C GLU A 95 2.04 -19.73 -15.21
N LEU A 96 2.14 -18.43 -14.92
CA LEU A 96 3.42 -17.71 -14.89
C LEU A 96 4.40 -18.35 -13.91
N THR A 97 4.00 -18.59 -12.67
CA THR A 97 4.88 -19.19 -11.65
C THR A 97 5.34 -20.61 -12.01
N LYS A 98 4.46 -21.43 -12.61
CA LYS A 98 4.77 -22.83 -12.94
C LYS A 98 5.57 -23.01 -14.22
N LYS A 99 5.21 -22.30 -15.30
CA LYS A 99 5.79 -22.52 -16.64
C LYS A 99 6.93 -21.56 -16.97
N TYR A 100 7.02 -20.43 -16.27
CA TYR A 100 7.95 -19.34 -16.57
C TYR A 100 8.68 -18.83 -15.32
N PRO A 101 9.33 -19.70 -14.52
CA PRO A 101 9.96 -19.30 -13.24
C PRO A 101 11.08 -18.25 -13.38
N GLN A 102 11.69 -18.15 -14.56
CA GLN A 102 12.73 -17.17 -14.89
C GLN A 102 12.18 -15.87 -15.49
N PHE A 103 10.87 -15.63 -15.40
CA PHE A 103 10.27 -14.41 -15.92
C PHE A 103 10.73 -13.20 -15.11
N GLU A 104 11.12 -12.12 -15.81
CA GLU A 104 11.76 -10.95 -15.20
C GLU A 104 10.95 -10.26 -14.09
N LYS A 105 9.61 -10.36 -14.14
CA LYS A 105 8.68 -9.78 -13.15
C LYS A 105 8.10 -10.81 -12.19
N MET A 106 8.80 -11.92 -11.96
CA MET A 106 8.28 -13.00 -11.11
C MET A 106 8.03 -12.53 -9.67
N ASP A 107 8.84 -11.61 -9.15
CA ASP A 107 8.60 -11.01 -7.84
C ASP A 107 7.25 -10.27 -7.77
N ASP A 108 6.91 -9.47 -8.79
CA ASP A 108 5.63 -8.79 -8.91
C ASP A 108 4.45 -9.77 -9.09
N VAL A 109 4.64 -10.84 -9.87
CA VAL A 109 3.65 -11.92 -10.03
C VAL A 109 3.35 -12.59 -8.69
N LEU A 110 4.38 -12.97 -7.93
CA LEU A 110 4.22 -13.59 -6.62
C LEU A 110 3.54 -12.65 -5.63
N PHE A 111 3.89 -11.36 -5.65
CA PHE A 111 3.26 -10.34 -4.81
C PHE A 111 1.77 -10.21 -5.11
N LYS A 112 1.42 -10.06 -6.40
CA LYS A 112 0.02 -9.88 -6.83
C LYS A 112 -0.81 -11.15 -6.61
N LEU A 113 -0.23 -12.33 -6.81
CA LEU A 113 -0.90 -13.59 -6.50
C LEU A 113 -1.14 -13.76 -4.99
N GLY A 114 -0.15 -13.43 -4.16
CA GLY A 114 -0.32 -13.38 -2.70
C GLY A 114 -1.41 -12.40 -2.26
N ASN A 115 -1.47 -11.22 -2.87
CA ASN A 115 -2.51 -10.22 -2.63
C ASN A 115 -3.89 -10.69 -3.08
N LEU A 116 -3.98 -11.38 -4.22
CA LEU A 116 -5.23 -11.95 -4.72
C LEU A 116 -5.79 -12.96 -3.70
N HIS A 117 -4.92 -13.80 -3.15
CA HIS A 117 -5.30 -14.72 -2.08
C HIS A 117 -5.69 -13.99 -0.79
N PHE A 118 -5.03 -12.88 -0.44
CA PHE A 118 -5.33 -12.10 0.76
C PHE A 118 -6.66 -11.31 0.67
N PHE A 119 -6.85 -10.53 -0.40
CA PHE A 119 -7.92 -9.53 -0.52
C PHE A 119 -9.17 -10.02 -1.24
N ASP A 120 -9.04 -11.01 -2.12
CA ASP A 120 -10.15 -11.46 -2.97
C ASP A 120 -10.65 -12.86 -2.58
N TYR A 121 -9.73 -13.80 -2.34
CA TYR A 121 -10.09 -15.16 -1.93
C TYR A 121 -10.13 -15.38 -0.42
N PHE A 122 -9.55 -14.47 0.38
CA PHE A 122 -9.34 -14.63 1.82
C PHE A 122 -8.68 -15.96 2.22
N ASN A 123 -7.83 -16.49 1.34
CA ASN A 123 -7.05 -17.69 1.60
C ASN A 123 -5.67 -17.26 2.13
N PHE A 124 -5.63 -16.95 3.42
CA PHE A 124 -4.43 -16.39 4.07
C PHE A 124 -3.24 -17.34 4.08
N MET A 125 -3.48 -18.65 4.10
CA MET A 125 -2.40 -19.64 4.04
C MET A 125 -1.74 -19.71 2.67
N GLU A 126 -2.51 -19.68 1.59
CA GLU A 126 -1.94 -19.56 0.23
C GLU A 126 -1.24 -18.22 0.05
N SER A 127 -1.81 -17.14 0.60
CA SER A 127 -1.17 -15.83 0.60
C SER A 127 0.23 -15.84 1.23
N ILE A 128 0.37 -16.45 2.43
CA ILE A 128 1.68 -16.65 3.08
C ILE A 128 2.63 -17.41 2.17
N LYS A 129 2.20 -18.51 1.53
CA LYS A 129 3.09 -19.31 0.68
C LYS A 129 3.73 -18.48 -0.42
N PHE A 130 2.96 -17.64 -1.11
CA PHE A 130 3.50 -16.79 -2.18
C PHE A 130 4.37 -15.65 -1.63
N TYR A 131 4.01 -15.08 -0.47
CA TYR A 131 4.84 -14.06 0.17
C TYR A 131 6.18 -14.60 0.70
N GLU A 132 6.19 -15.79 1.29
CA GLU A 132 7.41 -16.46 1.74
C GLU A 132 8.27 -16.89 0.56
N GLN A 133 7.65 -17.36 -0.53
CA GLN A 133 8.36 -17.63 -1.78
C GLN A 133 9.04 -16.36 -2.31
N LEU A 134 8.31 -15.25 -2.41
CA LEU A 134 8.86 -13.95 -2.83
C LEU A 134 10.02 -13.54 -1.92
N SER A 135 9.85 -13.65 -0.61
CA SER A 135 10.86 -13.26 0.38
C SER A 135 12.15 -14.09 0.28
N ARG A 136 12.03 -15.38 -0.02
CA ARG A 136 13.16 -16.30 -0.17
C ARG A 136 13.88 -16.13 -1.50
N GLU A 137 13.13 -16.01 -2.60
CA GLU A 137 13.68 -16.04 -3.97
C GLU A 137 14.08 -14.65 -4.48
N TYR A 138 13.46 -13.59 -3.95
CA TYR A 138 13.66 -12.21 -4.40
C TYR A 138 13.89 -11.24 -3.23
N PRO A 139 14.89 -11.47 -2.35
CA PRO A 139 15.11 -10.67 -1.12
C PRO A 139 15.41 -9.19 -1.36
N SER A 140 15.79 -8.82 -2.59
CA SER A 140 16.00 -7.42 -3.00
C SER A 140 14.77 -6.75 -3.63
N SER A 141 13.63 -7.46 -3.73
CA SER A 141 12.41 -6.91 -4.32
C SER A 141 11.88 -5.75 -3.48
N LYS A 142 11.32 -4.73 -4.17
CA LYS A 142 10.66 -3.59 -3.51
C LYS A 142 9.48 -4.02 -2.61
N TRP A 143 8.92 -5.20 -2.85
CA TRP A 143 7.77 -5.73 -2.12
C TRP A 143 8.12 -6.33 -0.75
N ILE A 144 9.41 -6.58 -0.46
CA ILE A 144 9.86 -7.34 0.71
C ILE A 144 9.38 -6.76 2.03
N LYS A 145 9.46 -5.44 2.19
CA LYS A 145 8.96 -4.76 3.40
C LYS A 145 7.45 -4.99 3.59
N VAL A 146 6.68 -4.91 2.51
CA VAL A 146 5.22 -5.07 2.54
C VAL A 146 4.84 -6.51 2.82
N VAL A 147 5.44 -7.48 2.14
CA VAL A 147 5.09 -8.91 2.34
C VAL A 147 5.51 -9.40 3.71
N ASN A 148 6.64 -8.95 4.26
CA ASN A 148 7.04 -9.31 5.63
C ASN A 148 6.05 -8.77 6.67
N ALA A 149 5.59 -7.52 6.51
CA ALA A 149 4.54 -6.97 7.36
C ALA A 149 3.23 -7.77 7.23
N ARG A 150 2.86 -8.17 6.01
CA ARG A 150 1.66 -8.98 5.72
C ARG A 150 1.75 -10.39 6.31
N ILE A 151 2.89 -11.07 6.17
CA ILE A 151 3.14 -12.38 6.80
C ILE A 151 3.01 -12.26 8.32
N LYS A 152 3.62 -11.23 8.93
CA LYS A 152 3.54 -10.99 10.38
C LYS A 152 2.09 -10.77 10.83
N LEU A 153 1.32 -9.99 10.07
CA LEU A 153 -0.10 -9.75 10.31
C LEU A 153 -0.91 -11.05 10.24
N ILE A 154 -0.72 -11.87 9.20
CA ILE A 154 -1.46 -13.13 9.07
C ILE A 154 -1.08 -14.07 10.22
N LYS A 155 0.22 -14.25 10.51
CA LYS A 155 0.69 -15.15 11.58
C LYS A 155 0.26 -14.71 12.98
N SER A 156 0.00 -13.42 13.22
CA SER A 156 -0.45 -12.94 14.52
C SER A 156 -1.94 -13.15 14.78
N ALA A 157 -2.74 -13.29 13.71
CA ALA A 157 -4.20 -13.44 13.78
C ALA A 157 -4.67 -14.87 13.44
N TYR A 158 -4.05 -15.53 12.47
CA TYR A 158 -4.46 -16.86 11.99
C TYR A 158 -3.88 -18.00 12.84
N PRO A 159 -4.64 -19.10 13.08
CA PRO A 159 -6.01 -19.37 12.61
C PRO A 159 -7.12 -18.77 13.49
N ASN A 160 -6.80 -18.32 14.71
CA ASN A 160 -7.79 -18.05 15.75
C ASN A 160 -8.70 -16.83 15.48
N GLU A 161 -8.26 -15.90 14.65
CA GLU A 161 -8.96 -14.63 14.36
C GLU A 161 -9.20 -14.43 12.86
N GLU A 162 -9.41 -15.51 12.09
CA GLU A 162 -9.62 -15.44 10.63
C GLU A 162 -10.74 -14.47 10.24
N THR A 163 -11.86 -14.46 10.96
CA THR A 163 -12.96 -13.52 10.72
C THR A 163 -12.55 -12.07 10.93
N VAL A 164 -11.71 -11.79 11.93
CA VAL A 164 -11.22 -10.43 12.21
C VAL A 164 -10.25 -9.99 11.13
N LEU A 165 -9.34 -10.90 10.72
CA LEU A 165 -8.39 -10.66 9.65
C LEU A 165 -9.11 -10.38 8.31
N LYS A 166 -10.18 -11.13 8.00
CA LYS A 166 -11.02 -10.87 6.81
C LYS A 166 -11.66 -9.49 6.84
N LYS A 167 -12.20 -9.07 7.99
CA LYS A 167 -12.77 -7.71 8.16
C LYS A 167 -11.71 -6.64 7.97
N TYR A 168 -10.51 -6.85 8.51
CA TYR A 168 -9.39 -5.93 8.37
C TYR A 168 -8.92 -5.83 6.90
N ALA A 169 -8.77 -6.97 6.21
CA ALA A 169 -8.42 -7.01 4.79
C ALA A 169 -9.48 -6.34 3.91
N LEU A 170 -10.77 -6.51 4.23
CA LEU A 170 -11.86 -5.79 3.55
C LEU A 170 -11.78 -4.28 3.79
N ALA A 171 -11.47 -3.84 5.02
CA ALA A 171 -11.28 -2.42 5.31
C ALA A 171 -10.16 -1.82 4.47
N GLU A 172 -9.00 -2.46 4.40
CA GLU A 172 -7.88 -2.02 3.54
C GLU A 172 -8.30 -1.96 2.06
N LYS A 173 -9.01 -2.97 1.57
CA LYS A 173 -9.51 -3.01 0.19
C LYS A 173 -10.46 -1.85 -0.11
N TYR A 174 -11.39 -1.55 0.80
CA TYR A 174 -12.29 -0.41 0.65
C TYR A 174 -11.56 0.93 0.73
N PHE A 175 -10.53 1.03 1.57
CA PHE A 175 -9.71 2.23 1.69
C PHE A 175 -8.94 2.53 0.40
N GLU A 176 -8.37 1.50 -0.25
CA GLU A 176 -7.68 1.63 -1.54
C GLU A 176 -8.59 2.20 -2.64
N VAL A 177 -9.87 1.82 -2.66
CA VAL A 177 -10.87 2.38 -3.59
C VAL A 177 -11.55 3.65 -3.04
N GLN A 178 -11.04 4.21 -1.94
CA GLN A 178 -11.54 5.42 -1.26
C GLN A 178 -12.99 5.33 -0.76
N ASP A 179 -13.53 4.11 -0.61
CA ASP A 179 -14.82 3.87 0.03
C ASP A 179 -14.64 3.93 1.56
N PHE A 180 -14.50 5.14 2.07
CA PHE A 180 -14.22 5.38 3.49
C PHE A 180 -15.37 4.92 4.39
N ASP A 181 -16.60 4.92 3.89
CA ASP A 181 -17.76 4.56 4.70
C ASP A 181 -17.77 3.05 4.96
N LYS A 182 -17.55 2.21 3.94
CA LYS A 182 -17.36 0.77 4.15
C LYS A 182 -16.09 0.44 4.90
N THR A 183 -15.02 1.21 4.70
CA THR A 183 -13.78 1.08 5.49
C THR A 183 -14.08 1.26 6.99
N ILE A 184 -14.74 2.36 7.34
CA ILE A 184 -15.12 2.68 8.72
C ILE A 184 -16.06 1.62 9.29
N GLU A 185 -17.03 1.14 8.50
CA GLU A 185 -17.95 0.08 8.91
C GLU A 185 -17.20 -1.20 9.32
N GLN A 186 -16.28 -1.69 8.47
CA GLN A 186 -15.51 -2.89 8.77
C GLN A 186 -14.65 -2.71 10.03
N LEU A 187 -13.92 -1.61 10.14
CA LEU A 187 -13.06 -1.33 11.30
C LEU A 187 -13.86 -1.15 12.59
N LYS A 188 -15.00 -0.45 12.54
CA LYS A 188 -15.92 -0.32 13.68
C LYS A 188 -16.40 -1.68 14.15
N SER A 189 -16.74 -2.57 13.22
CA SER A 189 -17.20 -3.92 13.57
C SER A 189 -16.12 -4.75 14.29
N ILE A 190 -14.83 -4.48 14.02
CA ILE A 190 -13.72 -5.13 14.73
C ILE A 190 -13.68 -4.66 16.19
N ILE A 191 -13.69 -3.34 16.41
CA ILE A 191 -13.53 -2.78 17.76
C ILE A 191 -14.76 -2.98 18.65
N THR A 192 -15.95 -3.24 18.08
CA THR A 192 -17.16 -3.52 18.86
C THR A 192 -17.26 -5.00 19.22
N ALA A 193 -17.09 -5.89 18.25
CA ALA A 193 -17.31 -7.33 18.42
C ALA A 193 -16.06 -8.11 18.88
N TYR A 194 -14.85 -7.60 18.64
CA TYR A 194 -13.59 -8.32 18.84
C TYR A 194 -12.59 -7.51 19.70
N GLN A 195 -13.06 -6.94 20.80
CA GLN A 195 -12.26 -6.06 21.68
C GLN A 195 -10.98 -6.69 22.27
N LYS A 196 -10.83 -8.02 22.25
CA LYS A 196 -9.62 -8.71 22.71
C LYS A 196 -8.64 -9.03 21.58
N SER A 197 -9.05 -8.84 20.32
CA SER A 197 -8.22 -9.10 19.16
C SER A 197 -7.04 -8.13 19.12
N LYS A 198 -5.88 -8.63 18.70
CA LYS A 198 -4.72 -7.76 18.42
C LYS A 198 -5.03 -6.75 17.31
N LEU A 199 -5.93 -7.08 16.39
CA LEU A 199 -6.37 -6.20 15.31
C LEU A 199 -7.32 -5.09 15.75
N ALA A 200 -7.88 -5.17 16.97
CA ALA A 200 -8.72 -4.09 17.47
C ALA A 200 -7.89 -2.81 17.71
N GLY A 201 -6.64 -2.96 18.18
CA GLY A 201 -5.72 -1.82 18.29
C GLY A 201 -5.33 -1.25 16.92
N ASP A 202 -5.10 -2.11 15.93
CA ASP A 202 -4.87 -1.70 14.53
C ASP A 202 -6.07 -0.96 13.94
N ALA A 203 -7.28 -1.45 14.20
CA ALA A 203 -8.51 -0.83 13.74
C ALA A 203 -8.75 0.55 14.38
N CYS A 204 -8.47 0.71 15.68
CA CYS A 204 -8.51 2.02 16.33
C CYS A 204 -7.50 3.00 15.69
N TYR A 205 -6.27 2.56 15.45
CA TYR A 205 -5.25 3.40 14.80
C TYR A 205 -5.70 3.85 13.41
N PHE A 206 -6.18 2.90 12.60
CA PHE A 206 -6.60 3.16 11.23
C PHE A 206 -7.85 4.07 11.18
N LEU A 207 -8.82 3.88 12.08
CA LEU A 207 -9.94 4.81 12.22
C LEU A 207 -9.46 6.21 12.59
N GLY A 208 -8.52 6.33 13.54
CA GLY A 208 -7.89 7.60 13.89
C GLY A 208 -7.30 8.31 12.67
N ASP A 209 -6.50 7.61 11.87
CA ASP A 209 -5.88 8.15 10.65
C ASP A 209 -6.93 8.59 9.62
N ILE A 210 -8.00 7.81 9.42
CA ILE A 210 -9.08 8.16 8.48
C ILE A 210 -9.76 9.46 8.93
N PHE A 211 -10.15 9.55 10.19
CA PHE A 211 -10.85 10.74 10.70
C PHE A 211 -9.93 11.97 10.72
N PHE A 212 -8.65 11.80 11.02
CA PHE A 212 -7.66 12.89 11.01
C PHE A 212 -7.37 13.40 9.60
N PHE A 213 -6.99 12.51 8.68
CA PHE A 213 -6.43 12.90 7.38
C PHE A 213 -7.46 13.00 6.25
N LYS A 214 -8.54 12.22 6.30
CA LYS A 214 -9.53 12.13 5.20
C LYS A 214 -10.81 12.91 5.51
N LYS A 215 -11.27 12.88 6.76
CA LYS A 215 -12.51 13.56 7.16
C LYS A 215 -12.26 14.90 7.88
N SER A 216 -11.03 15.17 8.33
CA SER A 216 -10.68 16.35 9.17
C SER A 216 -11.55 16.48 10.43
N ASP A 217 -12.13 15.38 10.90
CA ASP A 217 -12.92 15.32 12.13
C ASP A 217 -11.98 14.92 13.28
N TYR A 218 -11.33 15.95 13.81
CA TYR A 218 -10.31 15.80 14.84
C TYR A 218 -10.89 15.29 16.17
N ASN A 219 -12.17 15.55 16.48
CA ASN A 219 -12.77 15.04 17.71
C ASN A 219 -12.95 13.52 17.64
N THR A 220 -13.49 13.02 16.52
CA THR A 220 -13.64 11.58 16.31
C THR A 220 -12.29 10.88 16.18
N SER A 221 -11.32 11.51 15.50
CA SER A 221 -9.93 11.05 15.45
C SER A 221 -9.33 10.88 16.85
N LEU A 222 -9.46 11.91 17.70
CA LEU A 222 -8.96 11.90 19.07
C LEU A 222 -9.56 10.74 19.88
N ASN A 223 -10.87 10.49 19.73
CA ASN A 223 -11.54 9.39 20.41
C ASN A 223 -10.91 8.02 20.06
N TYR A 224 -10.64 7.75 18.78
CA TYR A 224 -10.04 6.47 18.39
C TYR A 224 -8.57 6.33 18.80
N TYR A 225 -7.77 7.39 18.72
CA TYR A 225 -6.40 7.34 19.24
C TYR A 225 -6.36 7.17 20.76
N SER A 226 -7.27 7.82 21.49
CA SER A 226 -7.39 7.67 22.95
C SER A 226 -7.82 6.25 23.30
N GLN A 227 -8.84 5.72 22.60
CA GLN A 227 -9.26 4.33 22.77
C GLN A 227 -8.11 3.34 22.54
N LEU A 228 -7.25 3.59 21.56
CA LEU A 228 -6.05 2.78 21.33
C LEU A 228 -5.08 2.85 22.51
N ALA A 229 -4.72 4.05 22.93
CA ALA A 229 -3.79 4.27 24.04
C ALA A 229 -4.30 3.69 25.36
N ASP A 230 -5.59 3.79 25.63
CA ASP A 230 -6.20 3.39 26.90
C ASP A 230 -6.51 1.88 26.96
N LYS A 231 -7.08 1.32 25.88
CA LYS A 231 -7.49 -0.10 25.87
C LYS A 231 -6.38 -1.05 25.44
N TYR A 232 -5.41 -0.57 24.65
CA TYR A 232 -4.31 -1.40 24.13
C TYR A 232 -2.95 -0.72 24.36
N PRO A 233 -2.57 -0.42 25.60
CA PRO A 233 -1.35 0.34 25.92
C PRO A 233 -0.06 -0.34 25.46
N LEU A 234 -0.05 -1.68 25.31
CA LEU A 234 1.09 -2.46 24.82
C LEU A 234 1.06 -2.69 23.30
N HIS A 235 0.09 -2.10 22.58
CA HIS A 235 -0.03 -2.27 21.15
C HIS A 235 1.09 -1.52 20.42
N ARG A 236 1.55 -2.06 19.29
CA ARG A 236 2.66 -1.47 18.50
C ARG A 236 2.41 -0.03 18.05
N HIS A 237 1.15 0.39 17.99
CA HIS A 237 0.74 1.74 17.61
C HIS A 237 0.40 2.63 18.81
N ALA A 238 0.53 2.17 20.05
CA ALA A 238 0.19 2.96 21.25
C ALA A 238 1.03 4.24 21.36
N GLY A 239 2.35 4.15 21.14
CA GLY A 239 3.24 5.32 21.08
C GLY A 239 2.85 6.30 19.98
N ASN A 240 2.64 5.81 18.75
CA ASN A 240 2.19 6.64 17.63
C ASN A 240 0.83 7.30 17.91
N ALA A 241 -0.11 6.57 18.53
CA ALA A 241 -1.42 7.10 18.91
C ALA A 241 -1.27 8.24 19.92
N GLN A 242 -0.42 8.08 20.93
CA GLN A 242 -0.13 9.12 21.93
C GLN A 242 0.44 10.40 21.27
N PHE A 243 1.36 10.25 20.32
CA PHE A 243 1.85 11.37 19.52
C PHE A 243 0.73 12.01 18.67
N LYS A 244 -0.06 11.19 17.98
CA LYS A 244 -1.20 11.62 17.16
C LYS A 244 -2.28 12.34 17.97
N MET A 245 -2.49 11.98 19.23
CA MET A 245 -3.37 12.72 20.14
C MET A 245 -2.85 14.15 20.33
N GLY A 246 -1.54 14.34 20.53
CA GLY A 246 -0.92 15.67 20.58
C GLY A 246 -1.13 16.47 19.28
N GLU A 247 -0.95 15.83 18.12
CA GLU A 247 -1.23 16.47 16.83
C GLU A 247 -2.70 16.85 16.69
N THR A 248 -3.60 15.98 17.15
CA THR A 248 -5.04 16.17 17.08
C THR A 248 -5.49 17.31 17.99
N TYR A 249 -4.99 17.39 19.23
CA TYR A 249 -5.24 18.52 20.12
C TYR A 249 -4.72 19.84 19.53
N ARG A 250 -3.55 19.82 18.90
CA ARG A 250 -3.01 21.01 18.22
C ARG A 250 -3.89 21.46 17.05
N LYS A 251 -4.44 20.53 16.26
CA LYS A 251 -5.41 20.83 15.20
C LYS A 251 -6.72 21.40 15.73
N LEU A 252 -7.10 20.98 16.95
CA LEU A 252 -8.23 21.55 17.70
C LEU A 252 -7.90 22.86 18.42
N GLN A 253 -6.66 23.38 18.30
CA GLN A 253 -6.15 24.55 19.03
C GLN A 253 -6.22 24.41 20.56
N LYS A 254 -6.28 23.16 21.05
CA LYS A 254 -6.22 22.79 22.46
C LYS A 254 -4.76 22.63 22.88
N TYR A 255 -4.03 23.73 22.87
CA TYR A 255 -2.57 23.74 23.05
C TYR A 255 -2.11 23.19 24.41
N PRO A 256 -2.78 23.47 25.55
CA PRO A 256 -2.41 22.87 26.83
C PRO A 256 -2.51 21.33 26.81
N GLU A 257 -3.59 20.78 26.26
CA GLU A 257 -3.80 19.34 26.13
C GLU A 257 -2.82 18.71 25.14
N ALA A 258 -2.49 19.41 24.04
CA ALA A 258 -1.46 18.97 23.11
C ALA A 258 -0.10 18.83 23.80
N ILE A 259 0.29 19.81 24.62
CA ILE A 259 1.55 19.76 25.40
C ILE A 259 1.56 18.56 26.33
N ILE A 260 0.47 18.29 27.06
CA ILE A 260 0.36 17.12 27.95
C ILE A 260 0.53 15.83 27.15
N ALA A 261 -0.17 15.70 26.02
CA ALA A 261 -0.12 14.50 25.20
C ALA A 261 1.28 14.24 24.62
N TYR A 262 1.98 15.28 24.15
CA TYR A 262 3.36 15.15 23.66
C TYR A 262 4.37 14.87 24.78
N LYS A 263 4.22 15.48 25.97
CA LYS A 263 5.08 15.15 27.12
C LYS A 263 4.92 13.70 27.54
N LYS A 264 3.67 13.20 27.62
CA LYS A 264 3.40 11.79 27.88
C LYS A 264 4.02 10.87 26.80
N PHE A 265 4.05 11.32 25.53
CA PHE A 265 4.76 10.60 24.47
C PHE A 265 6.28 10.55 24.74
N LEU A 266 6.90 11.69 25.02
CA LEU A 266 8.34 11.78 25.31
C LEU A 266 8.76 11.00 26.57
N GLU A 267 7.90 10.92 27.58
CA GLU A 267 8.17 10.21 28.82
C GLU A 267 8.11 8.68 28.64
N ASN A 268 7.11 8.19 27.90
CA ASN A 268 6.82 6.75 27.82
C ASN A 268 7.35 6.06 26.55
N TYR A 269 7.74 6.84 25.54
CA TYR A 269 8.14 6.35 24.21
C TYR A 269 9.36 7.11 23.67
N ASN A 270 10.37 7.34 24.52
CA ASN A 270 11.56 8.15 24.18
C ASN A 270 12.47 7.55 23.09
N ASP A 271 12.26 6.28 22.76
CA ASP A 271 12.94 5.47 21.76
C ASP A 271 12.14 5.35 20.45
N PHE A 272 10.91 5.91 20.41
CA PHE A 272 10.10 5.94 19.20
C PHE A 272 10.57 7.01 18.21
N GLN A 273 10.21 6.82 16.94
CA GLN A 273 10.29 7.87 15.94
C GLN A 273 9.40 9.06 16.36
N TYR A 274 9.75 10.29 15.98
CA TYR A 274 9.02 11.54 16.25
C TYR A 274 9.24 12.21 17.62
N THR A 275 10.22 11.80 18.41
CA THR A 275 10.56 12.47 19.69
C THR A 275 11.06 13.90 19.48
N ASP A 276 11.84 14.15 18.44
CA ASP A 276 12.23 15.50 18.01
C ASP A 276 11.04 16.33 17.51
N TYR A 277 10.12 15.72 16.75
CA TYR A 277 8.87 16.37 16.32
C TYR A 277 7.99 16.75 17.52
N ALA A 278 7.85 15.86 18.51
CA ALA A 278 7.06 16.13 19.71
C ALA A 278 7.64 17.30 20.49
N GLN A 279 8.97 17.32 20.68
CA GLN A 279 9.68 18.42 21.32
C GLN A 279 9.46 19.74 20.57
N TYR A 280 9.53 19.72 19.24
CA TYR A 280 9.27 20.89 18.40
C TYR A 280 7.82 21.38 18.56
N TYR A 281 6.85 20.47 18.50
CA TYR A 281 5.43 20.82 18.60
C TYR A 281 5.03 21.31 19.99
N ILE A 282 5.66 20.84 21.06
CA ILE A 282 5.49 21.43 22.40
C ILE A 282 5.91 22.90 22.38
N ALA A 283 7.06 23.22 21.78
CA ALA A 283 7.56 24.59 21.70
C ALA A 283 6.61 25.49 20.88
N GLN A 284 6.09 24.98 19.76
CA GLN A 284 5.07 25.67 18.98
C GLN A 284 3.79 25.91 19.78
N CYS A 285 3.33 24.93 20.57
CA CYS A 285 2.15 25.12 21.42
C CYS A 285 2.37 26.23 22.46
N TYR A 286 3.57 26.35 23.04
CA TYR A 286 3.91 27.47 23.92
C TYR A 286 3.95 28.82 23.17
N GLU A 287 4.40 28.86 21.92
CA GLU A 287 4.30 30.08 21.09
C GLU A 287 2.85 30.52 20.87
N GLU A 288 1.96 29.58 20.53
CA GLU A 288 0.52 29.88 20.33
C GLU A 288 -0.14 30.38 21.62
N LEU A 289 0.32 29.89 22.77
CA LEU A 289 -0.08 30.37 24.10
C LEU A 289 0.61 31.68 24.51
N LYS A 290 1.53 32.21 23.69
CA LYS A 290 2.36 33.39 23.97
C LYS A 290 3.25 33.26 25.22
N ASP A 291 3.52 32.02 25.65
CA ASP A 291 4.51 31.74 26.68
C ASP A 291 5.91 31.66 26.04
N TRP A 292 6.45 32.83 25.72
CA TRP A 292 7.73 32.96 25.02
C TRP A 292 8.87 32.32 25.79
N THR A 293 8.84 32.40 27.12
CA THR A 293 9.86 31.84 28.00
C THR A 293 9.89 30.32 27.88
N LEU A 294 8.74 29.66 28.01
CA LEU A 294 8.66 28.20 27.86
C LEU A 294 8.90 27.75 26.41
N ALA A 295 8.45 28.52 25.41
CA ALA A 295 8.75 28.24 24.00
C ALA A 295 10.26 28.23 23.74
N ILE A 296 10.99 29.28 24.13
CA ILE A 296 12.44 29.37 23.97
C ILE A 296 13.15 28.23 24.70
N ARG A 297 12.77 27.95 25.96
CA ARG A 297 13.35 26.85 26.74
C ARG A 297 13.17 25.51 26.01
N THR A 298 11.97 25.26 25.50
CA THR A 298 11.62 24.00 24.82
C THR A 298 12.36 23.85 23.49
N TYR A 299 12.54 24.94 22.73
CA TYR A 299 13.38 24.95 21.54
C TYR A 299 14.86 24.71 21.84
N LYS A 300 15.38 25.27 22.93
CA LYS A 300 16.77 25.01 23.37
C LYS A 300 16.97 23.54 23.73
N LEU A 301 15.99 22.90 24.37
CA LEU A 301 16.00 21.45 24.62
C LEU A 301 16.03 20.63 23.34
N LEU A 302 15.29 21.05 22.29
CA LEU A 302 15.35 20.37 20.99
C LEU A 302 16.76 20.41 20.40
N VAL A 303 17.39 21.58 20.39
CA VAL A 303 18.73 21.76 19.84
C VAL A 303 19.77 20.96 20.62
N ALA A 304 19.62 20.88 21.94
CA ALA A 304 20.54 20.14 22.80
C ALA A 304 20.39 18.61 22.68
N ASN A 305 19.15 18.11 22.63
CA ASN A 305 18.88 16.66 22.68
C ASN A 305 18.80 16.01 21.29
N TYR A 306 18.56 16.79 20.24
CA TYR A 306 18.36 16.29 18.88
C TYR A 306 19.16 17.12 17.86
N SER A 307 20.49 17.17 18.03
CA SER A 307 21.39 18.02 17.22
C SER A 307 21.36 17.74 15.72
N GLU A 308 20.97 16.53 15.30
CA GLU A 308 20.82 16.13 13.90
C GLU A 308 19.38 16.26 13.36
N SER A 309 18.44 16.72 14.18
CA SER A 309 17.05 16.87 13.76
C SER A 309 16.90 17.97 12.71
N ILE A 310 16.01 17.72 11.73
CA ILE A 310 15.61 18.70 10.73
C ILE A 310 15.06 20.01 11.35
N TRP A 311 14.60 19.95 12.59
CA TRP A 311 13.99 21.07 13.31
C TRP A 311 15.02 22.03 13.92
N VAL A 312 16.31 21.66 14.01
CA VAL A 312 17.34 22.46 14.70
C VAL A 312 17.49 23.85 14.10
N GLY A 313 17.61 23.95 12.77
CA GLY A 313 17.75 25.25 12.10
C GLY A 313 16.53 26.15 12.30
N ILE A 314 15.33 25.56 12.27
CA ILE A 314 14.07 26.27 12.51
C ILE A 314 13.98 26.74 13.97
N ALA A 315 14.32 25.86 14.92
CA ALA A 315 14.31 26.15 16.35
C ALA A 315 15.26 27.31 16.71
N LEU A 316 16.48 27.34 16.17
CA LEU A 316 17.43 28.43 16.39
C LEU A 316 16.90 29.78 15.87
N SER A 317 16.28 29.79 14.69
CA SER A 317 15.64 30.99 14.14
C SER A 317 14.48 31.47 15.02
N LYS A 318 13.62 30.54 15.47
CA LYS A 318 12.52 30.82 16.40
C LYS A 318 13.02 31.42 17.71
N ILE A 319 14.03 30.84 18.35
CA ILE A 319 14.63 31.35 19.59
C ILE A 319 15.05 32.82 19.43
N LYS A 320 15.84 33.14 18.39
CA LYS A 320 16.33 34.50 18.15
C LYS A 320 15.19 35.52 17.99
N ASN A 321 14.10 35.13 17.35
CA ASN A 321 12.95 36.01 17.16
C ASN A 321 12.16 36.21 18.44
N LEU A 322 11.92 35.13 19.20
CA LEU A 322 11.18 35.19 20.46
C LEU A 322 11.95 35.97 21.54
N GLU A 323 13.28 35.87 21.60
CA GLU A 323 14.11 36.63 22.54
C GLU A 323 14.00 38.15 22.34
N LYS A 324 13.60 38.61 21.14
CA LYS A 324 13.32 40.03 20.88
C LYS A 324 11.96 40.49 21.42
N LEU A 325 11.03 39.57 21.67
CA LEU A 325 9.69 39.87 22.19
C LEU A 325 9.64 39.96 23.72
N ILE A 326 10.68 39.47 24.40
CA ILE A 326 10.80 39.49 25.87
C ILE A 326 11.59 40.72 26.36
N LYS A 327 12.30 41.40 25.46
CA LYS A 327 12.98 42.67 25.71
C LYS A 327 12.02 43.82 25.47
#